data_AF-A0A7C2G7P9-F1
#
_entry.id   AF-A0A7C2G7P9-F1
#
_cell.length_a   1.000
_cell.length_b   1.000
_cell.length_c   1.000
_cell.angle_alpha   90.00
_cell.angle_beta   90.00
_cell.angle_gamma   90.00
#
_symmetry.space_group_name_H-M   'P 1'
#
loop_
_entity.id
_entity.type
_entity.pdbx_description
1 polymer ?
#
loop_
_entity_poly.entity_id
_entity_poly.type
_entity_poly.pdbx_seq_one_letter_code
_entity_poly.pdbx_strand_id
1 'polypeptide(L)' 'MAERRFIEYEAREDEPFGTLHIRIPIRRRFMPESAARHFRNAVKEGLLAVRALLDEAIQGLERDRTRPATG' A
#
# COMPACT_ATOMS: atom_id res chain seq x y z
N MET A 1 -25.69 -7.36 5.40
CA MET A 1 -24.83 -6.19 5.66
C MET A 1 -23.47 -6.47 5.05
N ALA A 2 -23.08 -5.77 3.99
CA ALA A 2 -21.85 -6.08 3.25
C ALA A 2 -20.63 -5.58 4.03
N GLU A 3 -19.73 -6.49 4.42
CA GLU A 3 -18.38 -6.16 4.87
C GLU A 3 -17.69 -5.33 3.79
N ARG A 4 -17.65 -4.00 3.98
CA ARG A 4 -16.83 -3.13 3.12
C ARG A 4 -15.38 -3.39 3.50
N ARG A 5 -14.73 -4.32 2.81
CA ARG A 5 -13.30 -4.58 2.99
C ARG A 5 -12.54 -3.28 2.70
N PHE A 6 -11.74 -2.86 3.67
CA PHE A 6 -10.92 -1.65 3.60
C PHE A 6 -9.69 -1.85 2.71
N ILE A 7 -9.35 -3.11 2.42
CA ILE A 7 -8.21 -3.52 1.63
C ILE A 7 -8.67 -4.67 0.73
N GLU A 8 -8.49 -4.53 -0.58
CA GLU A 8 -8.75 -5.54 -1.60
C GLU A 8 -7.44 -5.81 -2.35
N TYR A 9 -7.11 -7.07 -2.59
CA TYR A 9 -5.93 -7.46 -3.37
C TYR A 9 -6.40 -8.07 -4.69
N GLU A 10 -5.90 -7.53 -5.80
CA GLU A 10 -6.15 -8.01 -7.15
C GLU A 10 -4.82 -8.47 -7.74
N ALA A 11 -4.73 -9.73 -8.12
CA ALA A 11 -3.61 -10.26 -8.91
C ALA A 11 -4.20 -10.85 -10.19
N ARG A 12 -3.67 -10.43 -11.33
CA ARG A 12 -4.05 -10.96 -12.65
C ARG A 12 -2.98 -11.93 -13.10
N GLU A 13 -3.38 -13.05 -13.70
CA GLU A 13 -2.45 -14.10 -14.14
C GLU A 13 -1.40 -13.60 -15.13
N ASP A 14 -1.73 -12.58 -15.93
CA ASP A 14 -0.82 -12.00 -16.93
C ASP A 14 0.01 -10.80 -16.40
N GLU A 15 -0.15 -10.41 -15.13
CA GLU A 15 0.59 -9.29 -14.55
C GLU A 15 1.69 -9.78 -13.60
N PRO A 16 2.95 -9.29 -13.74
CA PRO A 16 4.05 -9.70 -12.87
C PRO A 16 3.96 -9.09 -11.46
N PHE A 17 2.89 -8.32 -11.17
CA PHE A 17 2.67 -7.66 -9.89
C PHE A 17 1.19 -7.77 -9.49
N GLY A 18 0.95 -7.79 -8.18
CA GLY A 18 -0.40 -7.63 -7.62
C GLY A 18 -0.69 -6.18 -7.27
N THR A 19 -1.97 -5.78 -7.36
CA THR A 19 -2.45 -4.45 -6.99
C THR A 19 -3.21 -4.51 -5.67
N LEU A 20 -2.83 -3.63 -4.73
CA LEU A 20 -3.52 -3.46 -3.45
C LEU A 20 -4.42 -2.22 -3.49
N HIS A 21 -5.74 -2.43 -3.40
CA HIS A 21 -6.75 -1.38 -3.36
C HIS A 21 -7.12 -1.07 -1.91
N ILE A 22 -6.67 0.09 -1.40
CA ILE A 22 -6.95 0.52 -0.03
C ILE A 22 -8.04 1.60 -0.06
N ARG A 23 -9.22 1.28 0.51
CA ARG A 23 -10.32 2.21 0.66
C ARG A 23 -10.27 2.87 2.03
N ILE A 24 -9.90 4.14 2.07
CA ILE A 24 -9.90 4.95 3.29
C ILE A 24 -11.14 5.84 3.29
N PRO A 25 -12.16 5.55 4.12
CA PRO A 25 -13.38 6.35 4.15
C PRO A 25 -13.13 7.71 4.77
N ILE A 26 -13.30 8.77 4.00
CA ILE A 26 -13.23 10.14 4.50
C ILE A 26 -14.64 10.56 4.91
N ARG A 27 -14.88 10.65 6.22
CA ARG A 27 -16.17 11.10 6.76
C ARG A 27 -16.33 12.61 6.62
N ARG A 28 -16.74 13.05 5.43
CA ARG A 28 -16.95 14.47 5.07
C ARG A 28 -17.90 15.22 6.02
N ARG A 29 -18.81 14.53 6.72
CA ARG A 29 -19.71 15.14 7.72
C ARG A 29 -18.97 15.82 8.87
N PHE A 30 -17.75 15.38 9.19
CA PHE A 30 -16.97 15.86 10.33
C PHE A 30 -15.71 16.62 9.92
N MET A 31 -15.53 16.88 8.62
CA MET A 31 -14.30 17.48 8.11
C MET A 31 -14.62 18.52 7.03
N PRO A 32 -14.19 19.77 7.19
CA PRO A 32 -14.30 20.78 6.13
C PRO A 32 -13.51 20.33 4.89
N GLU A 33 -13.92 20.79 3.71
CA GLU A 33 -13.37 20.32 2.43
C GLU A 33 -11.86 20.57 2.30
N SER A 34 -11.37 21.70 2.83
CA SER A 34 -9.94 22.02 2.87
C SER A 34 -9.16 20.96 3.65
N ALA A 35 -9.62 20.59 4.84
CA ALA A 35 -9.02 19.53 5.65
C ALA A 35 -9.11 18.17 4.94
N ALA A 36 -10.21 17.88 4.22
CA ALA A 36 -10.37 16.63 3.46
C ALA A 36 -9.30 16.48 2.37
N ARG A 37 -8.90 17.57 1.73
CA ARG A 37 -7.79 17.58 0.76
C ARG A 37 -6.45 17.31 1.43
N HIS A 38 -6.15 17.98 2.54
CA HIS A 38 -4.90 17.76 3.28
C HIS A 38 -4.79 16.33 3.80
N PHE A 39 -5.88 15.76 4.33
CA PHE A 39 -5.91 14.38 4.78
C PHE A 39 -5.70 13.39 3.64
N ARG A 40 -6.32 13.60 2.46
CA ARG A 40 -6.07 12.77 1.27
C ARG A 40 -4.60 12.78 0.87
N ASN A 41 -3.97 13.95 0.87
CA ASN A 41 -2.56 14.07 0.55
C ASN A 41 -1.70 13.35 1.59
N ALA A 42 -1.93 13.56 2.89
CA ALA A 42 -1.20 12.89 3.96
C ALA A 42 -1.32 11.36 3.88
N VAL A 43 -2.53 10.86 3.60
CA VAL A 43 -2.78 9.44 3.36
C VAL A 43 -1.98 8.92 2.17
N LYS A 44 -1.98 9.66 1.05
CA LYS A 44 -1.23 9.28 -0.14
C LYS A 44 0.27 9.20 0.14
N GLU A 45 0.84 10.22 0.80
CA GLU A 45 2.25 10.24 1.17
C GLU A 45 2.61 9.09 2.11
N GLY A 46 1.73 8.78 3.08
CA GLY A 46 1.90 7.62 3.96
C GLY A 46 1.92 6.29 3.20
N LEU A 47 1.03 6.11 2.22
CA LEU A 47 1.01 4.90 1.38
C LEU A 47 2.27 4.78 0.52
N LEU A 48 2.80 5.90 0.01
CA LEU A 48 4.06 5.92 -0.73
C LEU A 48 5.25 5.54 0.16
N ALA A 49 5.29 6.03 1.40
CA ALA A 49 6.33 5.65 2.35
C ALA A 49 6.28 4.15 2.69
N VAL A 50 5.08 3.61 2.92
CA VAL A 50 4.90 2.15 3.15
C VAL A 50 5.36 1.35 1.94
N ARG A 51 5.02 1.79 0.72
CA ARG A 51 5.52 1.14 -0.51
C ARG A 51 7.04 1.12 -0.56
N ALA A 52 7.71 2.24 -0.27
CA ALA A 52 9.17 2.31 -0.28
C ALA A 52 9.81 1.31 0.71
N LEU A 53 9.25 1.20 1.91
CA LEU A 53 9.71 0.23 2.92
C LEU A 53 9.51 -1.23 2.45
N LEU A 54 8.40 -1.52 1.78
CA LEU A 54 8.15 -2.84 1.21
C LEU A 54 9.12 -3.15 0.06
N ASP A 55 9.37 -2.19 -0.81
CA ASP A 55 10.32 -2.32 -1.92
C ASP A 55 11.75 -2.59 -1.38
N GLU A 56 12.17 -1.88 -0.33
CA GLU A 56 13.45 -2.14 0.36
C GLU A 56 13.50 -3.52 1.02
N ALA A 57 12.43 -3.93 1.70
CA ALA A 57 12.35 -5.24 2.33
C ALA A 57 12.42 -6.39 1.30
N ILE A 58 11.73 -6.25 0.16
CA ILE A 58 11.78 -7.21 -0.95
C ILE A 58 13.20 -7.28 -1.53
N GLN A 59 13.83 -6.13 -1.80
CA GLN A 59 15.21 -6.10 -2.29
C GLN A 59 16.19 -6.74 -1.29
N GLY A 60 15.99 -6.54 0.01
CA GLY A 60 16.77 -7.20 1.06
C GLY A 60 16.62 -8.72 1.01
N LEU A 61 15.39 -9.22 0.90
CA LEU A 61 15.10 -10.65 0.79
C LEU A 61 15.68 -11.27 -0.48
N GLU A 62 15.63 -10.58 -1.62
CA GLU A 62 16.24 -11.04 -2.87
C GLU A 62 17.77 -11.12 -2.78
N ARG A 63 18.41 -10.17 -2.10
CA ARG A 63 19.86 -10.18 -1.84
C ARG A 63 20.28 -11.32 -0.94
N ASP A 64 19.54 -11.60 0.12
CA ASP A 64 19.83 -12.73 1.01
C ASP A 64 19.62 -14.08 0.30
N ARG A 65 18.63 -14.17 -0.60
CA ARG A 65 18.36 -15.39 -1.39
C ARG A 65 19.40 -15.67 -2.46
N THR A 66 20.10 -14.63 -2.93
CA THR A 66 21.17 -14.73 -3.94
C THR A 66 22.57 -14.83 -3.34
N ARG A 67 22.71 -14.69 -2.02
CA ARG A 67 23.97 -15.00 -1.32
C ARG A 67 24.15 -16.52 -1.31
N PRO A 68 25.12 -17.09 -2.06
CA PRO A 68 25.40 -18.50 -1.94
C PRO A 68 25.82 -18.78 -0.51
N ALA A 69 25.41 -19.93 0.02
CA ALA A 69 25.93 -20.45 1.27
C ALA A 69 27.45 -20.64 1.12
N THR A 70 28.21 -19.61 1.47
CA THR A 70 29.65 -19.69 1.58
C THR A 70 29.97 -19.74 3.07
N GLY A 71 30.26 -20.94 3.57
CA GLY A 71 30.84 -21.21 4.88
C GLY A 71 29.99 -22.10 5.75
#